data_AF-A0A0B7G028-F1
#
_entry.id   AF-A0A0B7G028-F1
#
_cell.length_a   1.000
_cell.length_b   1.000
_cell.length_c   1.000
_cell.angle_alpha   90.00
_cell.angle_beta   90.00
_cell.angle_gamma   90.00
#
_symmetry.space_group_name_H-M   'P 1'
#
loop_
_entity.id
_entity.type
_entity.pdbx_description
1 polymer ?
#
loop_
_entity_poly.entity_id
_entity_poly.type
_entity_poly.pdbx_seq_one_letter_code
_entity_poly.pdbx_strand_id
1 'polypeptide(L)'
;MISDVKARAPYYLSDWTDAWNYRVVPATAMIFFANVLPGIAFSLDLIETTSQYGVTEVLLSSFMAALIFSVFSCQPLCISGVTGPITVLNKTIYDILETRDDAPEYLHFIGWVYLWAAIMHWIAAAFNAANFLRYVTRFSCDTFGFYVAWVYLQYGVQVITRQLPVADSSSVFVSIILALTMLVTGHLFGMLARSDIGHRVVRRFFSDYGMPISVVACTGLAYWGRFNLANPLTLPTSGAFSPAGDRPWLVKFWELDGKWIGIALPFGFVLFILFYFDHNVSSLIAQGSEYPLRKPPGFHWDFFWLGVSTFIAGLLGIPAPNGLIPQAPMHTESLIIMGVRHKDDIEKSSVNGPDRPEEIELDGAQNSRDVAETCTLVEEHPIAVVEQRVSNLAQGALCLVLMTGPFQHVLGLVPRGVLAGLFWYMGSDHLRISAVTEKLLYLIRDPAMVPRSEPLRKVRRSRVALFVAIELVGFGATMAVTQTIGP
;
A
#
# COMPACT_ATOMS: atom_id res chain seq x y z
N MET A 1 23.96 5.92 -7.37
CA MET A 1 23.55 7.34 -7.16
C MET A 1 23.76 8.18 -8.40
N ILE A 2 24.99 8.60 -8.75
CA ILE A 2 25.23 9.48 -9.92
C ILE A 2 24.80 8.78 -11.22
N SER A 3 25.02 7.47 -11.31
CA SER A 3 24.52 6.61 -12.39
C SER A 3 22.99 6.65 -12.52
N ASP A 4 22.29 6.53 -11.39
CA ASP A 4 20.83 6.46 -11.30
C ASP A 4 20.21 7.79 -11.76
N VAL A 5 20.78 8.91 -11.29
CA VAL A 5 20.38 10.26 -11.72
C VAL A 5 20.63 10.46 -13.21
N LYS A 6 21.80 10.07 -13.73
CA LYS A 6 22.11 10.17 -15.17
C LYS A 6 21.17 9.34 -16.04
N ALA A 7 20.77 8.15 -15.57
CA ALA A 7 19.84 7.28 -16.28
C ALA A 7 18.41 7.85 -16.30
N ARG A 8 17.97 8.54 -15.24
CA ARG A 8 16.60 9.05 -15.11
C ARG A 8 16.40 10.48 -15.58
N ALA A 9 17.43 11.33 -15.50
CA ALA A 9 17.38 12.73 -15.92
C ALA A 9 16.71 12.99 -17.30
N PRO A 10 17.00 12.23 -18.38
CA PRO A 10 16.37 12.51 -19.68
C PRO A 10 14.86 12.23 -19.69
N TYR A 11 14.36 11.36 -18.82
CA TYR A 11 12.94 10.99 -18.74
C TYR A 11 12.14 11.89 -17.79
N TYR A 12 12.78 12.82 -17.09
CA TYR A 12 12.10 13.65 -16.09
C TYR A 12 10.98 14.50 -16.70
N LEU A 13 11.24 15.15 -17.84
CA LEU A 13 10.24 15.96 -18.54
C LEU A 13 9.12 15.10 -19.15
N SER A 14 9.45 13.90 -19.64
CA SER A 14 8.44 12.98 -20.17
C SER A 14 7.47 12.50 -19.09
N ASP A 15 7.94 12.31 -17.84
CA ASP A 15 7.07 11.88 -16.73
C ASP A 15 5.90 12.84 -16.46
N TRP A 16 6.04 14.13 -16.79
CA TRP A 16 4.98 15.15 -16.65
C TRP A 16 4.04 15.19 -17.86
N THR A 17 4.56 15.00 -19.07
CA THR A 17 3.74 14.97 -20.29
C THR A 17 2.96 13.67 -20.43
N ASP A 18 3.55 12.55 -20.02
CA ASP A 18 2.94 11.20 -20.04
C ASP A 18 1.72 11.12 -19.10
N ALA A 19 1.63 12.05 -18.13
CA ALA A 19 0.52 12.13 -17.19
C ALA A 19 -0.82 12.58 -17.83
N TRP A 20 -0.81 13.13 -19.05
CA TRP A 20 -2.02 13.55 -19.76
C TRP A 20 -2.75 12.35 -20.36
N ASN A 21 -3.26 11.46 -19.48
CA ASN A 21 -4.00 10.28 -19.85
C ASN A 21 -5.25 10.16 -18.97
N TYR A 22 -6.37 9.73 -19.56
CA TYR A 22 -7.64 9.57 -18.86
C TYR A 22 -7.57 8.61 -17.66
N ARG A 23 -6.56 7.72 -17.63
CA ARG A 23 -6.33 6.76 -16.55
C ARG A 23 -5.76 7.38 -15.27
N VAL A 24 -5.10 8.54 -15.37
CA VAL A 24 -4.42 9.16 -14.22
C VAL A 24 -5.41 9.70 -13.19
N VAL A 25 -6.56 10.21 -13.63
CA VAL A 25 -7.58 10.75 -12.71
C VAL A 25 -8.20 9.65 -11.81
N PRO A 26 -8.70 8.52 -12.36
CA PRO A 26 -9.18 7.41 -11.53
C PRO A 26 -8.07 6.80 -10.65
N ALA A 27 -6.86 6.64 -11.18
CA ALA A 27 -5.71 6.14 -10.42
C ALA A 27 -5.38 7.03 -9.22
N THR A 28 -5.39 8.36 -9.41
CA THR A 28 -5.16 9.34 -8.34
C THR A 28 -6.23 9.23 -7.25
N ALA A 29 -7.50 9.13 -7.63
CA ALA A 29 -8.59 9.01 -6.67
C ALA A 29 -8.50 7.70 -5.88
N MET A 30 -8.31 6.57 -6.57
CA MET A 30 -8.16 5.26 -5.94
C MET A 30 -7.01 5.24 -4.93
N ILE A 31 -5.84 5.73 -5.32
CA ILE A 31 -4.65 5.74 -4.46
C ILE A 31 -4.77 6.73 -3.31
N PHE A 32 -5.46 7.86 -3.50
CA PHE A 32 -5.78 8.77 -2.41
C PHE A 32 -6.55 8.06 -1.31
N PHE A 33 -7.64 7.35 -1.63
CA PHE A 33 -8.42 6.63 -0.61
C PHE A 33 -7.67 5.42 -0.05
N ALA A 34 -6.95 4.67 -0.89
CA ALA A 34 -6.16 3.52 -0.46
C ALA A 34 -4.98 3.88 0.47
N ASN A 35 -4.50 5.13 0.43
CA ASN A 35 -3.46 5.65 1.33
C ASN A 35 -4.07 6.33 2.58
N VAL A 36 -5.01 7.25 2.38
CA VAL A 36 -5.59 8.06 3.47
C VAL A 36 -6.32 7.20 4.49
N LEU A 37 -7.09 6.21 4.05
CA LEU A 37 -7.96 5.49 4.98
C LEU A 37 -7.17 4.58 5.95
N PRO A 38 -6.20 3.75 5.52
CA PRO A 38 -5.29 3.08 6.46
C PRO A 38 -4.50 4.07 7.30
N GLY A 39 -4.03 5.19 6.72
CA GLY A 39 -3.29 6.22 7.45
C GLY A 39 -4.09 6.78 8.63
N ILE A 40 -5.35 7.14 8.42
CA ILE A 40 -6.25 7.62 9.48
C ILE A 40 -6.45 6.54 10.55
N ALA A 41 -6.61 5.30 10.16
CA ALA A 41 -6.86 4.24 11.10
C ALA A 41 -5.60 3.88 11.93
N PHE A 42 -4.40 3.97 11.34
CA PHE A 42 -3.13 3.92 12.08
C PHE A 42 -2.93 5.15 12.98
N SER A 43 -3.41 6.33 12.56
CA SER A 43 -3.38 7.53 13.40
C SER A 43 -4.24 7.35 14.65
N LEU A 44 -5.38 6.65 14.56
CA LEU A 44 -6.23 6.36 15.72
C LEU A 44 -5.49 5.52 16.76
N ASP A 45 -4.77 4.49 16.34
CA ASP A 45 -3.94 3.68 17.23
C ASP A 45 -2.86 4.52 17.93
N LEU A 46 -2.24 5.43 17.19
CA LEU A 46 -1.21 6.31 17.70
C LEU A 46 -1.75 7.38 18.65
N ILE A 47 -2.96 7.91 18.39
CA ILE A 47 -3.67 8.82 19.29
C ILE A 47 -4.00 8.12 20.61
N GLU A 48 -4.58 6.92 20.55
CA GLU A 48 -5.00 6.18 21.75
C GLU A 48 -3.83 5.73 22.63
N THR A 49 -2.66 5.50 22.02
CA THR A 49 -1.50 4.97 22.74
C THR A 49 -0.53 6.05 23.20
N THR A 50 -0.25 7.05 22.36
CA THR A 50 0.76 8.08 22.67
C THR A 50 0.14 9.41 23.07
N SER A 51 -1.08 9.74 22.62
CA SER A 51 -1.69 11.08 22.71
C SER A 51 -0.83 12.24 22.16
N GLN A 52 0.34 11.95 21.56
CA GLN A 52 1.31 12.91 21.04
C GLN A 52 1.22 13.10 19.52
N TYR A 53 0.50 12.23 18.83
CA TYR A 53 0.27 12.35 17.40
C TYR A 53 -1.22 12.36 17.13
N GLY A 54 -1.65 13.20 16.19
CA GLY A 54 -3.01 13.28 15.70
C GLY A 54 -3.13 12.81 14.25
N VAL A 55 -4.36 12.91 13.75
CA VAL A 55 -4.68 12.64 12.34
C VAL A 55 -3.97 13.64 11.42
N THR A 56 -3.81 14.89 11.86
CA THR A 56 -3.16 15.97 11.10
C THR A 56 -1.68 15.67 10.86
N GLU A 57 -0.95 15.10 11.82
CA GLU A 57 0.45 14.71 11.65
C GLU A 57 0.63 13.59 10.63
N VAL A 58 -0.27 12.59 10.61
CA VAL A 58 -0.22 11.49 9.64
C VAL A 58 -0.55 11.98 8.23
N LEU A 59 -1.53 12.87 8.08
CA LEU A 59 -1.86 13.49 6.80
C LEU A 59 -0.71 14.38 6.29
N LEU A 60 -0.09 15.16 7.17
CA LEU A 60 1.07 16.00 6.83
C LEU A 60 2.28 15.15 6.43
N SER A 61 2.53 14.07 7.17
CA SER A 61 3.59 13.10 6.84
C SER A 61 3.39 12.50 5.45
N SER A 62 2.16 12.08 5.15
CA SER A 62 1.81 11.49 3.84
C SER A 62 1.95 12.51 2.70
N PHE A 63 1.54 13.77 2.92
CA PHE A 63 1.74 14.86 1.95
C PHE A 63 3.23 15.14 1.70
N MET A 64 4.01 15.26 2.77
CA MET A 64 5.44 15.53 2.68
C MET A 64 6.17 14.43 1.91
N ALA A 65 5.86 13.16 2.21
CA ALA A 65 6.43 12.03 1.47
C ALA A 65 6.05 12.10 -0.01
N ALA A 66 4.76 12.26 -0.32
CA ALA A 66 4.27 12.33 -1.69
C ALA A 66 4.92 13.48 -2.48
N LEU A 67 5.12 14.65 -1.87
CA LEU A 67 5.81 15.80 -2.48
C LEU A 67 7.28 15.45 -2.79
N ILE A 68 8.03 14.97 -1.79
CA ILE A 68 9.47 14.68 -1.92
C ILE A 68 9.67 13.58 -2.96
N PHE A 69 8.92 12.48 -2.85
CA PHE A 69 9.05 11.36 -3.78
C PHE A 69 8.57 11.72 -5.18
N SER A 70 7.44 12.42 -5.34
CA SER A 70 6.98 12.81 -6.68
C SER A 70 7.96 13.75 -7.40
N VAL A 71 8.53 14.73 -6.70
CA VAL A 71 9.39 15.75 -7.32
C VAL A 71 10.81 15.24 -7.54
N PHE A 72 11.38 14.52 -6.57
CA PHE A 72 12.81 14.22 -6.55
C PHE A 72 13.17 12.74 -6.73
N SER A 73 12.24 11.79 -6.57
CA SER A 73 12.59 10.37 -6.67
C SER A 73 12.84 9.94 -8.12
N CYS A 74 13.64 8.90 -8.28
CA CYS A 74 13.80 8.16 -9.52
C CYS A 74 12.57 7.28 -9.83
N GLN A 75 11.91 6.74 -8.79
CA GLN A 75 10.70 5.92 -8.93
C GLN A 75 9.46 6.61 -8.31
N PRO A 76 8.69 7.40 -9.09
CA PRO A 76 7.50 8.09 -8.58
C PRO A 76 6.27 7.19 -8.43
N LEU A 77 6.34 5.94 -8.93
CA LEU A 77 5.27 4.95 -8.78
C LEU A 77 5.16 4.39 -7.35
N CYS A 78 6.25 4.43 -6.59
CA CYS A 78 6.25 4.01 -5.19
C CYS A 78 5.47 5.03 -4.35
N ILE A 79 4.42 4.58 -3.68
CA ILE A 79 3.62 5.41 -2.77
C ILE A 79 4.22 5.29 -1.38
N SER A 80 4.41 6.43 -0.72
CA SER A 80 4.89 6.48 0.67
C SER A 80 3.80 7.00 1.60
N GLY A 81 3.78 6.48 2.82
CA GLY A 81 2.79 6.81 3.85
C GLY A 81 3.16 6.22 5.20
N VAL A 82 2.25 6.32 6.17
CA VAL A 82 2.46 5.75 7.51
C VAL A 82 1.98 4.30 7.53
N THR A 83 2.77 3.41 8.11
CA THR A 83 2.51 1.96 8.17
C THR A 83 2.31 1.46 9.60
N GLY A 84 1.73 0.26 9.75
CA GLY A 84 1.57 -0.37 11.06
C GLY A 84 2.89 -0.62 11.82
N PRO A 85 3.97 -1.11 11.18
CA PRO A 85 5.24 -1.32 11.86
C PRO A 85 5.83 -0.06 12.50
N ILE A 86 5.71 1.12 11.86
CA ILE A 86 6.17 2.38 12.46
C ILE A 86 5.28 2.80 13.63
N THR A 87 3.97 2.55 13.60
CA THR A 87 3.11 2.84 14.76
C THR A 87 3.45 1.94 15.95
N VAL A 88 3.71 0.65 15.71
CA VAL A 88 4.15 -0.28 16.75
C VAL A 88 5.49 0.17 17.34
N LEU A 89 6.48 0.52 16.52
CA LEU A 89 7.77 1.01 17.01
C LEU A 89 7.62 2.29 17.84
N ASN A 90 6.85 3.26 17.35
CA ASN A 90 6.61 4.53 18.05
C ASN A 90 5.89 4.31 19.38
N LYS A 91 4.95 3.37 19.44
CA LYS A 91 4.28 2.94 20.67
C LYS A 91 5.27 2.30 21.64
N THR A 92 6.07 1.33 21.20
CA THR A 92 7.06 0.67 22.06
C THR A 92 8.07 1.67 22.63
N ILE A 93 8.52 2.65 21.84
CA ILE A 93 9.39 3.72 22.33
C ILE A 93 8.68 4.56 23.40
N TYR A 94 7.40 4.86 23.20
CA TYR A 94 6.59 5.61 24.17
C TYR A 94 6.45 4.84 25.50
N ASP A 95 6.06 3.57 25.45
CA ASP A 95 5.88 2.71 26.63
C ASP A 95 7.20 2.54 27.42
N ILE A 96 8.33 2.38 26.72
CA ILE A 96 9.66 2.28 27.34
C ILE A 96 10.05 3.58 28.06
N LEU A 97 9.71 4.74 27.48
CA LEU A 97 10.01 6.02 28.07
C LEU A 97 9.11 6.28 29.29
N GLU A 98 7.81 5.99 29.21
CA GLU A 98 6.88 6.21 30.33
C GLU A 98 7.18 5.30 31.54
N THR A 99 7.75 4.11 31.31
CA THR A 99 8.14 3.17 32.39
C THR A 99 9.38 3.64 33.18
N ARG A 100 10.06 4.72 32.76
CA ARG A 100 11.38 5.11 33.29
C ARG A 100 11.32 6.45 34.03
N ASP A 101 11.82 6.49 35.26
CA ASP A 101 11.73 7.67 36.14
C ASP A 101 12.49 8.92 35.63
N ASP A 102 13.51 8.76 34.79
CA ASP A 102 14.34 9.84 34.21
C ASP A 102 13.91 10.22 32.77
N ALA A 103 12.67 9.95 32.36
CA ALA A 103 12.27 10.03 30.95
C ALA A 103 12.40 11.44 30.34
N PRO A 104 13.08 11.61 29.20
CA PRO A 104 13.02 12.84 28.42
C PRO A 104 11.65 12.97 27.74
N GLU A 105 11.31 14.18 27.31
CA GLU A 105 10.16 14.38 26.44
C GLU A 105 10.25 13.49 25.19
N TYR A 106 9.21 12.69 24.98
CA TYR A 106 9.11 11.71 23.91
C TYR A 106 9.46 12.28 22.53
N LEU A 107 8.99 13.50 22.23
CA LEU A 107 9.22 14.15 20.94
C LEU A 107 10.69 14.51 20.72
N HIS A 108 11.38 14.94 21.77
CA HIS A 108 12.80 15.22 21.69
C HIS A 108 13.61 13.94 21.45
N PHE A 109 13.22 12.84 22.10
CA PHE A 109 13.84 11.54 21.89
C PHE A 109 13.61 11.01 20.46
N ILE A 110 12.38 11.05 19.96
CA ILE A 110 12.04 10.52 18.63
C ILE A 110 12.71 11.33 17.50
N GLY A 111 12.91 12.63 17.69
CA GLY A 111 13.68 13.47 16.77
C GLY A 111 15.11 12.96 16.56
N TRP A 112 15.78 12.53 17.64
CA TRP A 112 17.11 11.91 17.55
C TRP A 112 17.09 10.51 16.96
N VAL A 113 16.07 9.70 17.28
CA VAL A 113 15.87 8.38 16.66
C VAL A 113 15.78 8.50 15.14
N TYR A 114 15.00 9.47 14.65
CA TYR A 114 14.81 9.72 13.22
C TYR A 114 16.05 10.33 12.58
N LEU A 115 16.79 11.20 13.28
CA LEU A 115 18.07 11.71 12.80
C LEU A 115 19.12 10.61 12.64
N TRP A 116 19.27 9.71 13.64
CA TRP A 116 20.17 8.56 13.52
C TRP A 116 19.78 7.65 12.36
N ALA A 117 18.48 7.37 12.21
CA ALA A 117 17.97 6.62 11.06
C ALA A 117 18.32 7.31 9.74
N ALA A 118 18.09 8.63 9.61
CA ALA A 118 18.41 9.39 8.40
C ALA A 118 19.90 9.34 8.03
N ILE A 119 20.79 9.50 9.02
CA ILE A 119 22.24 9.37 8.83
C ILE A 119 22.59 7.98 8.32
N MET A 120 22.02 6.92 8.90
CA MET A 120 22.23 5.55 8.45
C MET A 120 21.69 5.31 7.03
N HIS A 121 20.58 5.92 6.64
CA HIS A 121 20.08 5.87 5.27
C HIS A 121 21.05 6.52 4.29
N TRP A 122 21.60 7.70 4.60
CA TRP A 122 22.59 8.36 3.75
C TRP A 122 23.88 7.55 3.62
N ILE A 123 24.35 6.96 4.73
CA ILE A 123 25.49 6.04 4.74
C ILE A 123 25.20 4.83 3.85
N ALA A 124 24.06 4.14 4.06
CA ALA A 124 23.69 2.97 3.28
C ALA A 124 23.55 3.28 1.78
N ALA A 125 23.00 4.45 1.45
CA ALA A 125 22.85 4.90 0.08
C ALA A 125 24.22 5.19 -0.58
N ALA A 126 25.21 5.70 0.18
CA ALA A 126 26.58 5.90 -0.27
C ALA A 126 27.35 4.58 -0.45
N PHE A 127 27.16 3.61 0.44
CA PHE A 127 27.82 2.29 0.41
C PHE A 127 27.17 1.26 -0.52
N ASN A 128 26.28 1.69 -1.42
CA ASN A 128 25.65 0.81 -2.42
C ASN A 128 24.85 -0.35 -1.78
N ALA A 129 24.25 -0.10 -0.60
CA ALA A 129 23.52 -1.12 0.15
C ALA A 129 22.33 -1.70 -0.63
N ALA A 130 21.75 -0.93 -1.56
CA ALA A 130 20.65 -1.41 -2.39
C ALA A 130 21.03 -2.59 -3.30
N ASN A 131 22.32 -2.93 -3.49
CA ASN A 131 22.69 -4.19 -4.14
C ASN A 131 22.23 -5.44 -3.37
N PHE A 132 22.02 -5.34 -2.05
CA PHE A 132 21.51 -6.44 -1.24
C PHE A 132 20.06 -6.83 -1.60
N LEU A 133 19.35 -5.95 -2.33
CA LEU A 133 18.04 -6.26 -2.95
C LEU A 133 18.07 -7.51 -3.84
N ARG A 134 19.21 -7.81 -4.48
CA ARG A 134 19.32 -8.98 -5.36
C ARG A 134 19.07 -10.30 -4.65
N TYR A 135 19.20 -10.32 -3.32
CA TYR A 135 18.91 -11.49 -2.49
C TYR A 135 17.45 -11.60 -2.06
N VAL A 136 16.66 -10.52 -2.19
CA VAL A 136 15.23 -10.55 -1.90
C VAL A 136 14.51 -11.20 -3.09
N THR A 137 13.95 -12.38 -2.85
CA THR A 137 13.24 -13.16 -3.88
C THR A 137 11.73 -12.93 -3.78
N ARG A 138 11.00 -13.28 -4.84
CA ARG A 138 9.52 -13.25 -4.86
C ARG A 138 8.90 -14.03 -3.69
N PHE A 139 9.52 -15.12 -3.25
CA PHE A 139 9.08 -15.90 -2.08
C PHE A 139 8.94 -15.02 -0.83
N SER A 140 9.94 -14.18 -0.55
CA SER A 140 9.91 -13.28 0.60
C SER A 140 8.87 -12.18 0.44
N CYS A 141 8.73 -11.61 -0.76
CA CYS A 141 7.72 -10.59 -1.06
C CYS A 141 6.29 -11.10 -0.92
N ASP A 142 5.99 -12.29 -1.47
CA ASP A 142 4.67 -12.93 -1.40
C ASP A 142 4.29 -13.27 0.05
N THR A 143 5.24 -13.84 0.81
CA THR A 143 5.04 -14.19 2.23
C THR A 143 4.82 -12.94 3.07
N PHE A 144 5.55 -11.86 2.80
CA PHE A 144 5.39 -10.59 3.51
C PHE A 144 4.05 -9.92 3.19
N GLY A 145 3.63 -9.90 1.93
CA GLY A 145 2.31 -9.39 1.54
C GLY A 145 1.18 -10.16 2.21
N PHE A 146 1.31 -11.49 2.31
CA PHE A 146 0.37 -12.35 3.06
C PHE A 146 0.34 -12.02 4.56
N TYR A 147 1.52 -11.77 5.16
CA TYR A 147 1.64 -11.32 6.55
C TYR A 147 0.90 -10.00 6.81
N VAL A 148 1.13 -8.97 5.98
CA VAL A 148 0.47 -7.66 6.10
C VAL A 148 -1.05 -7.80 5.97
N ALA A 149 -1.54 -8.63 5.05
CA ALA A 149 -2.97 -8.86 4.87
C ALA A 149 -3.62 -9.45 6.15
N TRP A 150 -2.94 -10.38 6.83
CA TRP A 150 -3.41 -10.94 8.09
C TRP A 150 -3.37 -9.92 9.23
N VAL A 151 -2.32 -9.11 9.30
CA VAL A 151 -2.20 -8.02 10.27
C VAL A 151 -3.35 -7.02 10.11
N TYR A 152 -3.76 -6.67 8.89
CA TYR A 152 -4.94 -5.83 8.67
C TYR A 152 -6.24 -6.47 9.19
N LEU A 153 -6.44 -7.78 9.00
CA LEU A 153 -7.58 -8.48 9.58
C LEU A 153 -7.58 -8.41 11.12
N GLN A 154 -6.41 -8.63 11.75
CA GLN A 154 -6.24 -8.55 13.19
C GLN A 154 -6.52 -7.13 13.72
N TYR A 155 -6.00 -6.09 13.06
CA TYR A 155 -6.25 -4.70 13.46
C TYR A 155 -7.72 -4.32 13.37
N GLY A 156 -8.44 -4.77 12.33
CA GLY A 156 -9.89 -4.56 12.23
C GLY A 156 -10.64 -5.11 13.45
N VAL A 157 -10.25 -6.30 13.95
CA VAL A 157 -10.79 -6.86 15.19
C VAL A 157 -10.38 -6.02 16.40
N GLN A 158 -9.11 -5.61 16.48
CA GLN A 158 -8.58 -4.84 17.61
C GLN A 158 -9.27 -3.47 17.78
N VAL A 159 -9.61 -2.79 16.68
CA VAL A 159 -10.35 -1.52 16.71
C VAL A 159 -11.73 -1.68 17.35
N ILE A 160 -12.41 -2.81 17.12
CA ILE A 160 -13.71 -3.10 17.72
C ILE A 160 -13.54 -3.53 19.18
N THR A 161 -12.56 -4.38 19.49
CA THR A 161 -12.39 -4.89 20.85
C THR A 161 -11.95 -3.81 21.84
N ARG A 162 -11.21 -2.79 21.40
CA ARG A 162 -10.87 -1.62 22.22
C ARG A 162 -12.06 -0.72 22.56
N GLN A 163 -13.16 -0.80 21.80
CA GLN A 163 -14.38 -0.03 22.08
C GLN A 163 -15.26 -0.71 23.13
N LEU A 164 -15.14 -2.02 23.32
CA LEU A 164 -15.92 -2.81 24.29
C LEU A 164 -15.86 -2.27 25.74
N PRO A 165 -14.70 -1.88 26.30
CA PRO A 165 -14.64 -1.41 27.69
C PRO A 165 -15.09 0.05 27.89
N VAL A 166 -15.12 0.87 26.83
CA VAL A 166 -15.33 2.33 26.94
C VAL A 166 -16.74 2.74 26.50
N ALA A 167 -17.31 2.05 25.52
CA ALA A 167 -18.57 2.45 24.89
C ALA A 167 -19.77 1.69 25.47
N ASP A 168 -20.94 2.32 25.45
CA ASP A 168 -22.21 1.66 25.77
C ASP A 168 -22.44 0.46 24.84
N SER A 169 -23.08 -0.59 25.37
CA SER A 169 -23.36 -1.82 24.62
C SER A 169 -24.07 -1.55 23.29
N SER A 170 -24.97 -0.55 23.25
CA SER A 170 -25.66 -0.12 22.03
C SER A 170 -24.70 0.42 20.98
N SER A 171 -23.74 1.27 21.38
CA SER A 171 -22.74 1.87 20.49
C SER A 171 -21.82 0.80 19.89
N VAL A 172 -21.41 -0.18 20.70
CA VAL A 172 -20.58 -1.31 20.24
C VAL A 172 -21.30 -2.14 19.18
N PHE A 173 -22.58 -2.49 19.39
CA PHE A 173 -23.35 -3.23 18.40
C PHE A 173 -23.51 -2.47 17.08
N VAL A 174 -23.72 -1.15 17.15
CA VAL A 174 -23.79 -0.30 15.96
C VAL A 174 -22.44 -0.27 15.23
N SER A 175 -21.32 -0.14 15.95
CA SER A 175 -19.97 -0.25 15.36
C SER A 175 -19.75 -1.58 14.64
N ILE A 176 -20.20 -2.70 15.22
CA ILE A 176 -20.10 -4.03 14.57
C ILE A 176 -20.97 -4.10 13.31
N ILE A 177 -22.21 -3.60 13.37
CA ILE A 177 -23.11 -3.56 12.20
C ILE A 177 -22.50 -2.71 11.08
N LEU A 178 -21.95 -1.53 11.42
CA LEU A 178 -21.28 -0.66 10.46
C LEU A 178 -20.05 -1.33 9.86
N ALA A 179 -19.24 -2.04 10.66
CA ALA A 179 -18.06 -2.75 10.19
C ALA A 179 -18.44 -3.87 9.19
N LEU A 180 -19.45 -4.69 9.52
CA LEU A 180 -19.93 -5.74 8.63
C LEU A 180 -20.57 -5.18 7.35
N THR A 181 -21.33 -4.08 7.47
CA THR A 181 -21.95 -3.41 6.32
C THR A 181 -20.89 -2.85 5.37
N MET A 182 -19.83 -2.25 5.92
CA MET A 182 -18.68 -1.76 5.14
C MET A 182 -17.99 -2.91 4.39
N LEU A 183 -17.75 -4.05 5.06
CA LEU A 183 -17.16 -5.23 4.43
C LEU A 183 -18.03 -5.78 3.28
N VAL A 184 -19.33 -5.94 3.52
CA VAL A 184 -20.26 -6.49 2.53
C VAL A 184 -20.40 -5.57 1.33
N THR A 185 -20.58 -4.26 1.56
CA THR A 185 -20.71 -3.29 0.46
C THR A 185 -19.44 -3.17 -0.36
N GLY A 186 -18.26 -3.17 0.28
CA GLY A 186 -16.97 -3.16 -0.41
C GLY A 186 -16.78 -4.38 -1.31
N HIS A 187 -17.10 -5.58 -0.80
CA HIS A 187 -17.05 -6.80 -1.61
C HIS A 187 -18.10 -6.85 -2.71
N LEU A 188 -19.28 -6.29 -2.47
CA LEU A 188 -20.33 -6.20 -3.48
C LEU A 188 -19.86 -5.34 -4.66
N PHE A 189 -19.31 -4.14 -4.41
CA PHE A 189 -18.74 -3.32 -5.48
C PHE A 189 -17.58 -4.01 -6.19
N GLY A 190 -16.71 -4.70 -5.45
CA GLY A 190 -15.64 -5.51 -6.04
C GLY A 190 -16.14 -6.68 -6.89
N MET A 191 -17.30 -7.25 -6.57
CA MET A 191 -17.94 -8.31 -7.34
C MET A 191 -18.63 -7.76 -8.60
N LEU A 192 -19.33 -6.64 -8.49
CA LEU A 192 -19.89 -5.93 -9.65
C LEU A 192 -18.79 -5.43 -10.61
N ALA A 193 -17.63 -5.04 -10.08
CA ALA A 193 -16.48 -4.66 -10.87
C ALA A 193 -15.87 -5.82 -11.68
N ARG A 194 -16.12 -7.07 -11.27
CA ARG A 194 -15.60 -8.28 -11.92
C ARG A 194 -16.64 -9.04 -12.72
N SER A 195 -17.92 -8.81 -12.47
CA SER A 195 -18.97 -9.48 -13.21
C SER A 195 -19.01 -9.01 -14.67
N ASP A 196 -19.54 -9.85 -15.54
CA ASP A 196 -19.82 -9.50 -16.93
C ASP A 196 -21.18 -8.81 -17.10
N ILE A 197 -21.85 -8.53 -15.98
CA ILE A 197 -23.18 -7.93 -15.95
C ILE A 197 -23.03 -6.40 -15.93
N GLY A 198 -23.15 -5.75 -17.09
CA GLY A 198 -23.21 -4.29 -17.21
C GLY A 198 -22.31 -3.72 -18.32
N HIS A 199 -22.39 -2.41 -18.52
CA HIS A 199 -21.55 -1.70 -19.50
C HIS A 199 -20.11 -1.53 -18.96
N ARG A 200 -19.10 -1.65 -19.83
CA ARG A 200 -17.65 -1.58 -19.47
C ARG A 200 -17.29 -0.35 -18.63
N VAL A 201 -17.91 0.79 -18.92
CA VAL A 201 -17.67 2.07 -18.21
C VAL A 201 -18.15 1.99 -16.76
N VAL A 202 -19.34 1.44 -16.53
CA VAL A 202 -19.93 1.31 -15.19
C VAL A 202 -19.12 0.35 -14.33
N ARG A 203 -18.68 -0.77 -14.92
CA ARG A 203 -17.81 -1.75 -14.25
C ARG A 203 -16.49 -1.13 -13.79
N ARG A 204 -15.86 -0.35 -14.69
CA ARG A 204 -14.61 0.35 -14.37
C ARG A 204 -14.81 1.41 -13.28
N PHE A 205 -15.91 2.16 -13.34
CA PHE A 205 -16.28 3.11 -12.29
C PHE A 205 -16.42 2.44 -10.92
N PHE A 206 -17.10 1.29 -10.83
CA PHE A 206 -17.20 0.55 -9.56
C PHE A 206 -15.87 -0.06 -9.11
N SER A 207 -14.99 -0.45 -10.04
CA SER A 207 -13.64 -0.91 -9.73
C SER A 207 -12.79 0.19 -9.10
N ASP A 208 -12.88 1.41 -9.63
CA ASP A 208 -12.01 2.52 -9.24
C ASP A 208 -12.56 3.29 -8.01
N TYR A 209 -13.89 3.42 -7.88
CA TYR A 209 -14.55 4.22 -6.85
C TYR A 209 -15.33 3.41 -5.81
N GLY A 210 -15.37 2.07 -5.91
CA GLY A 210 -16.17 1.22 -5.04
C GLY A 210 -15.83 1.38 -3.55
N MET A 211 -14.53 1.35 -3.21
CA MET A 211 -14.05 1.53 -1.84
C MET A 211 -14.46 2.89 -1.24
N PRO A 212 -14.15 4.05 -1.86
CA PRO A 212 -14.58 5.35 -1.32
C PRO A 212 -16.10 5.50 -1.20
N ILE A 213 -16.87 5.03 -2.19
CA ILE A 213 -18.34 5.09 -2.13
C ILE A 213 -18.86 4.29 -0.94
N SER A 214 -18.30 3.10 -0.69
CA SER A 214 -18.63 2.29 0.48
C SER A 214 -18.38 3.01 1.80
N VAL A 215 -17.22 3.67 1.95
CA VAL A 215 -16.89 4.43 3.18
C VAL A 215 -17.89 5.57 3.41
N VAL A 216 -18.17 6.35 2.36
CA VAL A 216 -19.10 7.49 2.45
C VAL A 216 -20.52 7.00 2.75
N ALA A 217 -20.98 5.94 2.08
CA ALA A 217 -22.31 5.37 2.29
C ALA A 217 -22.47 4.81 3.71
N CYS A 218 -21.49 4.05 4.21
CA CYS A 218 -21.53 3.49 5.56
C CYS A 218 -21.40 4.57 6.65
N THR A 219 -20.61 5.62 6.40
CA THR A 219 -20.53 6.80 7.27
C THR A 219 -21.88 7.52 7.32
N GLY A 220 -22.52 7.75 6.17
CA GLY A 220 -23.86 8.34 6.10
C GLY A 220 -24.92 7.50 6.83
N LEU A 221 -24.81 6.17 6.77
CA LEU A 221 -25.72 5.25 7.47
C LEU A 221 -25.62 5.38 8.99
N ALA A 222 -24.44 5.70 9.54
CA ALA A 222 -24.25 5.89 10.98
C ALA A 222 -25.07 7.06 11.54
N TYR A 223 -25.30 8.10 10.72
CA TYR A 223 -26.13 9.24 11.06
C TYR A 223 -27.61 9.08 10.69
N TRP A 224 -27.97 7.96 10.04
CA TRP A 224 -29.32 7.73 9.58
C TRP A 224 -30.20 7.09 10.66
N GLY A 225 -31.28 7.77 11.05
CA GLY A 225 -32.34 7.20 11.89
C GLY A 225 -31.88 6.80 13.29
N ARG A 226 -32.20 5.55 13.70
CA ARG A 226 -31.92 5.05 15.06
C ARG A 226 -30.44 4.83 15.35
N PHE A 227 -29.58 4.82 14.34
CA PHE A 227 -28.13 4.68 14.52
C PHE A 227 -27.49 5.92 15.15
N ASN A 228 -28.04 7.11 14.87
CA ASN A 228 -27.55 8.37 15.45
C ASN A 228 -27.79 8.44 16.97
N LEU A 229 -28.85 7.79 17.46
CA LEU A 229 -29.17 7.75 18.90
C LEU A 229 -28.13 6.97 19.71
N ALA A 230 -27.31 6.14 19.07
CA ALA A 230 -26.28 5.32 19.73
C ALA A 230 -24.92 6.02 19.86
N ASN A 231 -24.77 7.27 19.36
CA ASN A 231 -23.53 8.06 19.39
C ASN A 231 -22.26 7.21 19.16
N PRO A 232 -22.07 6.68 17.94
CA PRO A 232 -20.88 5.88 17.65
C PRO A 232 -19.63 6.73 17.83
N LEU A 233 -18.60 6.15 18.46
CA LEU A 233 -17.32 6.84 18.67
C LEU A 233 -16.73 7.25 17.31
N THR A 234 -16.47 8.53 17.15
CA THR A 234 -15.85 9.10 15.95
C THR A 234 -14.35 9.36 16.18
N LEU A 235 -13.68 9.84 15.12
CA LEU A 235 -12.28 10.27 15.18
C LEU A 235 -12.13 11.57 15.98
N PRO A 236 -11.20 11.63 16.95
CA PRO A 236 -10.86 12.90 17.59
C PRO A 236 -10.15 13.78 16.55
N THR A 237 -10.72 14.95 16.26
CA THR A 237 -10.13 15.90 15.32
C THR A 237 -9.58 17.11 16.07
N SER A 238 -8.35 17.49 15.75
CA SER A 238 -7.71 18.72 16.25
C SER A 238 -8.25 19.94 15.49
N GLY A 239 -7.73 21.15 15.74
CA GLY A 239 -7.96 22.30 14.86
C GLY A 239 -7.35 22.12 13.46
N ALA A 240 -7.76 22.96 12.50
CA ALA A 240 -7.18 22.97 11.15
C ALA A 240 -5.69 23.33 11.21
N PHE A 241 -4.82 22.48 10.65
CA PHE A 241 -3.36 22.65 10.71
C PHE A 241 -2.75 22.78 12.12
N SER A 242 -3.50 22.39 13.15
CA SER A 242 -2.99 22.35 14.52
C SER A 242 -2.39 20.96 14.81
N PRO A 243 -1.18 20.90 15.39
CA PRO A 243 -0.66 19.64 15.91
C PRO A 243 -1.44 19.20 17.15
N ALA A 244 -1.36 17.92 17.48
CA ALA A 244 -1.93 17.38 18.70
C ALA A 244 -1.34 18.10 19.93
N GLY A 245 -2.22 18.58 20.82
CA GLY A 245 -1.83 19.24 22.06
C GLY A 245 -1.36 20.70 21.96
N ASP A 246 -1.69 21.44 20.89
CA ASP A 246 -1.35 22.87 20.69
C ASP A 246 0.16 23.19 20.81
N ARG A 247 1.02 22.24 20.46
CA ARG A 247 2.49 22.38 20.47
C ARG A 247 3.03 23.17 19.27
N PRO A 248 4.27 23.71 19.32
CA PRO A 248 4.95 24.19 18.11
C PRO A 248 5.30 23.02 17.16
N TRP A 249 5.20 23.23 15.85
CA TRP A 249 5.56 22.24 14.83
C TRP A 249 7.04 21.84 14.87
N LEU A 250 7.92 22.76 15.24
CA LEU A 250 9.35 22.47 15.34
C LEU A 250 9.66 21.87 16.71
N VAL A 251 10.08 20.61 16.71
CA VAL A 251 10.54 19.93 17.93
C VAL A 251 11.97 20.36 18.22
N LYS A 252 12.23 20.84 19.44
CA LYS A 252 13.56 21.33 19.85
C LYS A 252 14.46 20.20 20.33
N PHE A 253 14.72 19.21 19.48
CA PHE A 253 15.47 18.01 19.87
C PHE A 253 16.90 18.32 20.37
N TRP A 254 17.46 19.50 20.07
CA TRP A 254 18.76 19.96 20.58
C TRP A 254 18.78 20.29 22.09
N GLU A 255 17.64 20.39 22.77
CA GLU A 255 17.55 20.61 24.23
C GLU A 255 17.66 19.29 25.03
N LEU A 256 17.80 18.15 24.35
CA LEU A 256 17.93 16.83 24.97
C LEU A 256 19.31 16.61 25.61
N ASP A 257 19.35 16.04 26.82
CA ASP A 257 20.58 15.63 27.48
C ASP A 257 21.36 14.58 26.66
N GLY A 258 22.69 14.73 26.60
CA GLY A 258 23.58 13.96 25.73
C GLY A 258 23.54 12.44 25.99
N LYS A 259 23.17 12.03 27.21
CA LYS A 259 22.94 10.63 27.56
C LYS A 259 21.87 9.97 26.68
N TRP A 260 20.79 10.69 26.39
CA TRP A 260 19.65 10.16 25.63
C TRP A 260 19.91 10.14 24.13
N ILE A 261 20.80 11.00 23.63
CA ILE A 261 21.24 11.00 22.23
C ILE A 261 21.90 9.66 21.87
N GLY A 262 22.73 9.11 22.76
CA GLY A 262 23.36 7.80 22.56
C GLY A 262 22.37 6.63 22.65
N ILE A 263 21.39 6.73 23.56
CA ILE A 263 20.34 5.71 23.74
C ILE A 263 19.37 5.67 22.55
N ALA A 264 19.22 6.76 21.80
CA ALA A 264 18.39 6.80 20.59
C ALA A 264 18.96 5.99 19.41
N LEU A 265 20.26 5.68 19.40
CA LEU A 265 20.92 5.03 18.27
C LEU A 265 20.40 3.61 17.96
N PRO A 266 20.24 2.69 18.94
CA PRO A 266 19.64 1.37 18.68
C PRO A 266 18.24 1.44 18.09
N PHE A 267 17.39 2.35 18.57
CA PHE A 267 16.05 2.55 18.01
C PHE A 267 16.12 3.08 16.58
N GLY A 268 17.04 4.02 16.31
CA GLY A 268 17.30 4.53 14.96
C GLY A 268 17.80 3.44 14.01
N PHE A 269 18.57 2.48 14.51
CA PHE A 269 19.07 1.35 13.72
C PHE A 269 17.96 0.37 13.36
N VAL A 270 17.07 0.07 14.31
CA VAL A 270 15.87 -0.75 14.04
C VAL A 270 14.97 -0.05 13.01
N LEU A 271 14.74 1.26 13.18
CA LEU A 271 13.97 2.06 12.21
C LEU A 271 14.62 2.04 10.83
N PHE A 272 15.94 2.18 10.76
CA PHE A 272 16.70 2.07 9.52
C PHE A 272 16.49 0.72 8.83
N ILE A 273 16.60 -0.39 9.56
CA ILE A 273 16.37 -1.73 8.99
C ILE A 273 14.94 -1.86 8.47
N LEU A 274 13.95 -1.42 9.24
CA LEU A 274 12.55 -1.48 8.85
C LEU A 274 12.29 -0.74 7.53
N PHE A 275 12.77 0.51 7.45
CA PHE A 275 12.56 1.34 6.26
C PHE A 275 13.39 0.85 5.07
N TYR A 276 14.55 0.28 5.36
CA TYR A 276 15.36 -0.41 4.38
C TYR A 276 14.60 -1.57 3.73
N PHE A 277 13.88 -2.40 4.50
CA PHE A 277 13.09 -3.49 3.94
C PHE A 277 11.81 -2.99 3.25
N ASP A 278 11.03 -2.14 3.90
CA ASP A 278 9.70 -1.74 3.39
C ASP A 278 9.79 -0.99 2.06
N HIS A 279 10.70 -0.01 1.96
CA HIS A 279 10.89 0.74 0.73
C HIS A 279 11.41 -0.14 -0.41
N ASN A 280 12.31 -1.07 -0.10
CA ASN A 280 12.88 -2.00 -1.04
C ASN A 280 11.86 -3.01 -1.59
N VAL A 281 11.11 -3.64 -0.71
CA VAL A 281 10.08 -4.60 -1.07
C VAL A 281 8.98 -3.90 -1.87
N SER A 282 8.52 -2.73 -1.42
CA SER A 282 7.53 -1.93 -2.15
C SER A 282 8.01 -1.55 -3.55
N SER A 283 9.24 -1.05 -3.69
CA SER A 283 9.82 -0.66 -4.98
C SER A 283 10.04 -1.87 -5.91
N LEU A 284 10.45 -3.02 -5.38
CA LEU A 284 10.63 -4.26 -6.16
C LEU A 284 9.29 -4.81 -6.66
N ILE A 285 8.26 -4.81 -5.82
CA ILE A 285 6.92 -5.27 -6.19
C ILE A 285 6.31 -4.36 -7.26
N ALA A 286 6.45 -3.03 -7.11
CA ALA A 286 6.01 -2.07 -8.13
C ALA A 286 6.75 -2.23 -9.48
N GLN A 287 7.93 -2.85 -9.45
CA GLN A 287 8.76 -3.11 -10.63
C GLN A 287 8.80 -4.60 -10.99
N GLY A 288 7.80 -5.36 -10.56
CA GLY A 288 7.69 -6.77 -10.90
C GLY A 288 7.80 -6.97 -12.41
N SER A 289 8.47 -8.05 -12.84
CA SER A 289 8.67 -8.37 -14.26
C SER A 289 7.38 -8.64 -15.03
N GLU A 290 6.24 -8.66 -14.34
CA GLU A 290 4.89 -8.73 -14.91
C GLU A 290 4.43 -7.40 -15.51
N TYR A 291 5.02 -6.29 -15.05
CA TYR A 291 4.69 -4.96 -15.53
C TYR A 291 5.68 -4.55 -16.63
N PRO A 292 5.22 -4.23 -17.85
CA PRO A 292 6.06 -3.79 -18.96
C PRO A 292 6.53 -2.34 -18.76
N LEU A 293 7.45 -2.13 -17.81
CA LEU A 293 8.08 -0.85 -17.52
C LEU A 293 9.15 -0.51 -18.57
N ARG A 294 9.27 0.76 -18.91
CA ARG A 294 10.18 1.25 -19.98
C ARG A 294 11.36 2.03 -19.43
N LYS A 295 11.18 2.74 -18.31
CA LYS A 295 12.21 3.62 -17.74
C LYS A 295 13.06 2.85 -16.71
N PRO A 296 14.38 3.12 -16.63
CA PRO A 296 15.27 2.43 -15.70
C PRO A 296 14.96 2.79 -14.23
N PRO A 297 15.15 1.85 -13.30
CA PRO A 297 14.95 2.09 -11.87
C PRO A 297 16.17 2.78 -11.22
N GLY A 298 15.94 3.46 -10.08
CA GLY A 298 16.97 4.22 -9.37
C GLY A 298 16.90 4.09 -7.85
N PHE A 299 17.15 2.89 -7.32
CA PHE A 299 16.98 2.58 -5.89
C PHE A 299 17.86 3.44 -4.96
N HIS A 300 19.12 3.74 -5.32
CA HIS A 300 20.03 4.45 -4.42
C HIS A 300 19.62 5.89 -4.18
N TRP A 301 19.09 6.54 -5.21
CA TRP A 301 18.64 7.92 -5.13
C TRP A 301 17.36 8.03 -4.30
N ASP A 302 16.44 7.07 -4.46
CA ASP A 302 15.23 7.00 -3.66
C ASP A 302 15.54 6.80 -2.16
N PHE A 303 16.56 6.00 -1.83
CA PHE A 303 17.05 5.84 -0.46
C PHE A 303 17.57 7.13 0.18
N PHE A 304 18.25 7.96 -0.61
CA PHE A 304 18.71 9.25 -0.11
C PHE A 304 17.53 10.15 0.26
N TRP A 305 16.51 10.20 -0.60
CA TRP A 305 15.30 10.99 -0.34
C TRP A 305 14.43 10.43 0.78
N LEU A 306 14.42 9.10 0.98
CA LEU A 306 13.83 8.49 2.17
C LEU A 306 14.54 8.96 3.45
N GLY A 307 15.86 9.06 3.43
CA GLY A 307 16.65 9.64 4.53
C GLY A 307 16.30 11.12 4.79
N VAL A 308 16.09 11.90 3.72
CA VAL A 308 15.68 13.31 3.84
C VAL A 308 14.26 13.43 4.39
N SER A 309 13.30 12.62 3.93
CA SER A 309 11.92 12.65 4.44
C SER A 309 11.83 12.20 5.90
N THR A 310 12.62 11.21 6.31
CA THR A 310 12.71 10.79 7.72
C THR A 310 13.34 11.85 8.61
N PHE A 311 14.37 12.54 8.13
CA PHE A 311 14.95 13.67 8.84
C PHE A 311 13.94 14.79 9.06
N ILE A 312 13.25 15.23 8.00
CA ILE A 312 12.23 16.30 8.11
C ILE A 312 11.07 15.84 9.00
N ALA A 313 10.67 14.56 8.96
CA ALA A 313 9.68 14.01 9.86
C ALA A 313 10.09 14.17 11.34
N GLY A 314 11.37 13.92 11.64
CA GLY A 314 11.94 14.08 12.98
C GLY A 314 11.98 15.53 13.45
N LEU A 315 12.29 16.47 12.55
CA LEU A 315 12.26 17.91 12.85
C LEU A 315 10.85 18.40 13.19
N LEU A 316 9.85 17.92 12.46
CA LEU A 316 8.45 18.33 12.59
C LEU A 316 7.69 17.54 13.68
N GLY A 317 8.30 16.50 14.26
CA GLY A 317 7.63 15.63 15.21
C GLY A 317 6.41 14.92 14.59
N ILE A 318 6.48 14.56 13.30
CA ILE A 318 5.45 13.80 12.59
C ILE A 318 5.94 12.37 12.35
N PRO A 319 5.04 11.36 12.27
CA PRO A 319 5.46 9.99 12.04
C PRO A 319 6.18 9.86 10.70
N ALA A 320 7.30 9.15 10.66
CA ALA A 320 8.10 9.05 9.45
C ALA A 320 7.38 8.23 8.36
N PRO A 321 7.25 8.76 7.12
CA PRO A 321 6.61 8.02 6.05
C PRO A 321 7.57 7.02 5.41
N ASN A 322 7.07 5.86 5.01
CA ASN A 322 7.82 4.81 4.32
C ASN A 322 7.00 4.18 3.17
N GLY A 323 7.67 3.32 2.38
CA GLY A 323 7.07 2.70 1.20
C GLY A 323 5.90 1.77 1.56
N LEU A 324 4.75 2.04 0.95
CA LEU A 324 3.52 1.29 1.15
C LEU A 324 3.49 0.07 0.24
N ILE A 325 3.49 -1.12 0.84
CA ILE A 325 3.64 -2.39 0.11
C ILE A 325 2.39 -2.78 -0.70
N PRO A 326 1.16 -2.79 -0.15
CA PRO A 326 -0.02 -3.11 -0.94
C PRO A 326 -0.41 -2.02 -1.92
N GLN A 327 -0.17 -0.75 -1.59
CA GLN A 327 -0.59 0.38 -2.42
C GLN A 327 0.29 0.56 -3.67
N ALA A 328 1.56 0.21 -3.61
CA ALA A 328 2.49 0.34 -4.75
C ALA A 328 2.14 -0.54 -5.98
N PRO A 329 1.82 -1.85 -5.85
CA PRO A 329 1.34 -2.65 -6.98
C PRO A 329 -0.04 -2.17 -7.46
N MET A 330 -0.96 -1.84 -6.55
CA MET A 330 -2.28 -1.30 -6.93
C MET A 330 -2.16 -0.02 -7.78
N HIS A 331 -1.22 0.86 -7.42
CA HIS A 331 -0.95 2.06 -8.20
C HIS A 331 -0.44 1.71 -9.60
N THR A 332 0.52 0.79 -9.68
CA THR A 332 1.07 0.33 -10.95
C THR A 332 -0.01 -0.31 -11.83
N GLU A 333 -0.86 -1.17 -11.25
CA GLU A 333 -1.98 -1.83 -11.91
C GLU A 333 -3.02 -0.86 -12.48
N SER A 334 -3.38 0.17 -11.71
CA SER A 334 -4.32 1.21 -12.17
C SER A 334 -3.82 1.96 -13.42
N LEU A 335 -2.49 2.01 -13.60
CA LEU A 335 -1.80 2.66 -14.71
C LEU A 335 -1.49 1.71 -15.88
N ILE A 336 -1.78 0.40 -15.77
CA ILE A 336 -1.57 -0.57 -16.83
C ILE A 336 -2.57 -0.37 -17.96
N ILE A 337 -2.08 -0.20 -19.18
CA ILE A 337 -2.87 -0.28 -20.38
C ILE A 337 -2.95 -1.76 -20.81
N MET A 338 -4.06 -2.39 -20.45
CA MET A 338 -4.46 -3.69 -21.00
C MET A 338 -4.82 -3.51 -22.45
N GLY A 339 -4.29 -4.36 -23.32
CA GLY A 339 -4.72 -4.44 -24.70
C GLY A 339 -4.97 -5.86 -25.16
N VAL A 340 -5.71 -5.94 -26.24
CA VAL A 340 -6.13 -7.19 -26.86
C VAL A 340 -5.06 -7.58 -27.87
N ARG A 341 -4.36 -8.68 -27.65
CA ARG A 341 -3.47 -9.22 -28.68
C ARG A 341 -4.32 -10.02 -29.67
N HIS A 342 -4.38 -9.56 -30.93
CA HIS A 342 -5.04 -10.34 -31.98
C HIS A 342 -4.10 -11.48 -32.40
N LYS A 343 -4.69 -12.65 -32.69
CA LYS A 343 -3.95 -13.90 -32.95
C LYS A 343 -3.00 -13.80 -34.15
N ASP A 344 -3.22 -12.82 -35.03
CA ASP A 344 -2.44 -12.54 -36.25
C ASP A 344 -1.00 -12.07 -35.97
N ASP A 345 -0.70 -11.58 -34.76
CA ASP A 345 0.66 -11.17 -34.38
C ASP A 345 1.56 -12.37 -34.02
N ILE A 346 0.97 -13.54 -33.75
CA ILE A 346 1.72 -14.77 -33.43
C ILE A 346 2.38 -15.31 -34.71
N GLU A 347 1.68 -15.27 -35.84
CA GLU A 347 2.23 -15.75 -37.13
C GLU A 347 3.33 -14.84 -37.67
N LYS A 348 3.26 -13.52 -37.46
CA LYS A 348 4.33 -12.61 -37.90
C LYS A 348 5.59 -12.65 -37.02
N SER A 349 5.46 -13.05 -35.75
CA SER A 349 6.60 -13.15 -34.84
C SER A 349 7.27 -14.53 -34.84
N SER A 350 6.58 -15.59 -35.32
CA SER A 350 7.19 -16.90 -35.57
C SER A 350 7.87 -17.02 -36.93
N VAL A 351 7.59 -16.15 -37.90
CA VAL A 351 8.16 -16.22 -39.27
C VAL A 351 9.51 -15.49 -39.41
N ASN A 352 9.85 -14.54 -38.54
CA ASN A 352 11.10 -13.78 -38.63
C ASN A 352 12.22 -14.34 -37.72
N GLY A 353 12.49 -15.65 -37.83
CA GLY A 353 13.76 -16.24 -37.41
C GLY A 353 14.83 -16.06 -38.50
N PRO A 354 16.11 -15.85 -38.17
CA PRO A 354 17.14 -15.66 -39.19
C PRO A 354 17.59 -17.06 -39.67
N ASP A 355 17.00 -17.57 -40.76
CA ASP A 355 17.67 -18.48 -41.72
C ASP A 355 16.70 -18.99 -42.81
N ARG A 356 16.97 -18.55 -44.06
CA ARG A 356 16.74 -19.25 -45.36
C ARG A 356 15.34 -19.26 -46.03
N PRO A 357 15.30 -19.47 -47.38
CA PRO A 357 14.74 -18.51 -48.33
C PRO A 357 13.32 -18.82 -48.84
N GLU A 358 12.77 -17.81 -49.52
CA GLU A 358 11.53 -17.79 -50.30
C GLU A 358 11.37 -19.01 -51.22
N GLU A 359 10.22 -19.69 -51.12
CA GLU A 359 9.64 -20.46 -52.21
C GLU A 359 8.17 -20.06 -52.38
N ILE A 360 7.82 -19.76 -53.63
CA ILE A 360 6.50 -19.44 -54.15
C ILE A 360 5.87 -20.75 -54.62
N GLU A 361 4.60 -21.01 -54.30
CA GLU A 361 3.74 -21.81 -55.19
C GLU A 361 2.23 -21.54 -54.94
N LEU A 362 1.47 -21.58 -56.05
CA LEU A 362 0.08 -21.17 -56.23
C LEU A 362 -0.95 -22.32 -56.09
N ASP A 363 -2.19 -21.88 -55.84
CA ASP A 363 -3.50 -22.43 -56.27
C ASP A 363 -4.10 -23.73 -55.67
N GLY A 364 -5.39 -23.61 -55.27
CA GLY A 364 -6.37 -24.69 -55.49
C GLY A 364 -7.37 -25.02 -54.38
N ALA A 365 -8.62 -24.56 -54.58
CA ALA A 365 -9.90 -25.24 -54.27
C ALA A 365 -10.41 -25.44 -52.82
N GLN A 366 -11.37 -24.56 -52.47
CA GLN A 366 -12.74 -24.83 -52.02
C GLN A 366 -13.11 -25.93 -51.00
N ASN A 367 -13.93 -25.45 -50.05
CA ASN A 367 -15.00 -26.11 -49.29
C ASN A 367 -14.63 -26.97 -48.08
N SER A 368 -14.89 -26.45 -46.88
CA SER A 368 -16.05 -26.89 -46.10
C SER A 368 -16.38 -25.88 -44.99
N ARG A 369 -17.65 -25.48 -44.99
CA ARG A 369 -18.28 -24.65 -43.96
C ARG A 369 -18.47 -25.53 -42.72
N ASP A 370 -17.69 -25.28 -41.69
CA ASP A 370 -18.10 -25.58 -40.32
C ASP A 370 -17.86 -24.32 -39.49
N VAL A 371 -18.96 -23.60 -39.25
CA VAL A 371 -19.05 -22.51 -38.29
C VAL A 371 -18.99 -23.15 -36.90
N ALA A 372 -17.80 -23.56 -36.48
CA ALA A 372 -17.49 -23.81 -35.08
C ALA A 372 -17.10 -22.45 -34.48
N GLU A 373 -18.09 -21.79 -33.89
CA GLU A 373 -18.00 -20.61 -33.06
C GLU A 373 -16.99 -20.86 -31.92
N THR A 374 -15.72 -20.74 -32.25
CA THR A 374 -14.64 -20.78 -31.27
C THR A 374 -14.69 -19.43 -30.62
N CYS A 375 -15.33 -19.34 -29.44
CA CYS A 375 -15.16 -18.23 -28.52
C CYS A 375 -13.65 -18.01 -28.32
N THR A 376 -13.05 -17.13 -29.12
CA THR A 376 -11.68 -16.71 -28.94
C THR A 376 -11.67 -15.99 -27.61
N LEU A 377 -11.17 -16.65 -26.58
CA LEU A 377 -10.81 -16.00 -25.33
C LEU A 377 -9.81 -14.90 -25.70
N VAL A 378 -10.32 -13.67 -25.78
CA VAL A 378 -9.51 -12.49 -25.96
C VAL A 378 -8.71 -12.33 -24.67
N GLU A 379 -7.49 -12.86 -24.66
CA GLU A 379 -6.60 -12.74 -23.52
C GLU A 379 -6.06 -11.29 -23.53
N GLU A 380 -6.58 -10.47 -22.62
CA GLU A 380 -6.07 -9.12 -22.41
C GLU A 380 -4.69 -9.22 -21.74
N HIS A 381 -3.66 -8.70 -22.40
CA HIS A 381 -2.29 -8.69 -21.88
C HIS A 381 -1.87 -7.24 -21.57
N PRO A 382 -1.03 -7.01 -20.54
CA PRO A 382 -0.49 -5.70 -20.23
C PRO A 382 0.47 -5.25 -21.35
N ILE A 383 0.17 -4.16 -22.05
CA ILE A 383 1.00 -3.64 -23.17
C ILE A 383 2.03 -2.62 -22.66
N ALA A 384 1.62 -1.73 -21.76
CA ALA A 384 2.45 -0.66 -21.25
C ALA A 384 1.91 -0.13 -19.92
N VAL A 385 2.78 0.42 -19.09
CA VAL A 385 2.42 1.20 -17.89
C VAL A 385 2.66 2.68 -18.17
N VAL A 386 1.71 3.52 -17.77
CA VAL A 386 1.90 4.98 -17.81
C VAL A 386 2.74 5.41 -16.60
N GLU A 387 4.05 5.54 -16.79
CA GLU A 387 4.97 5.98 -15.74
C GLU A 387 4.92 7.51 -15.59
N GLN A 388 4.29 8.01 -14.52
CA GLN A 388 4.05 9.43 -14.30
C GLN A 388 4.25 9.87 -12.83
N ARG A 389 4.34 11.19 -12.59
CA ARG A 389 4.56 11.82 -11.28
C ARG A 389 3.32 12.48 -10.66
N VAL A 390 2.35 12.82 -11.50
CA VAL A 390 1.18 13.65 -11.16
C VAL A 390 0.25 12.96 -10.17
N SER A 391 0.01 11.65 -10.27
CA SER A 391 -0.91 10.96 -9.36
C SER A 391 -0.41 10.98 -7.92
N ASN A 392 0.89 10.76 -7.71
CA ASN A 392 1.51 10.75 -6.39
C ASN A 392 1.46 12.18 -5.80
N LEU A 393 1.82 13.19 -6.59
CA LEU A 393 1.72 14.60 -6.17
C LEU A 393 0.27 15.01 -5.85
N ALA A 394 -0.67 14.64 -6.72
CA ALA A 394 -2.08 14.99 -6.58
C ALA A 394 -2.71 14.29 -5.37
N GLN A 395 -2.39 13.02 -5.13
CA GLN A 395 -2.79 12.31 -3.92
C GLN A 395 -2.23 12.98 -2.66
N GLY A 396 -0.96 13.38 -2.67
CA GLY A 396 -0.38 14.17 -1.58
C GLY A 396 -1.11 15.50 -1.37
N ALA A 397 -1.34 16.25 -2.44
CA ALA A 397 -2.05 17.54 -2.37
C ALA A 397 -3.49 17.38 -1.84
N LEU A 398 -4.17 16.29 -2.18
CA LEU A 398 -5.49 15.96 -1.63
C LEU A 398 -5.42 15.66 -0.11
N CYS A 399 -4.33 15.05 0.39
CA CYS A 399 -4.12 14.91 1.83
C CYS A 399 -4.01 16.28 2.53
N LEU A 400 -3.33 17.24 1.89
CA LEU A 400 -3.24 18.61 2.40
C LEU A 400 -4.61 19.32 2.38
N VAL A 401 -5.42 19.10 1.35
CA VAL A 401 -6.80 19.61 1.30
C VAL A 401 -7.65 19.02 2.43
N LEU A 402 -7.46 17.75 2.77
CA LEU A 402 -8.17 17.08 3.87
C LEU A 402 -7.84 17.70 5.25
N MET A 403 -6.67 18.35 5.40
CA MET A 403 -6.30 19.08 6.62
C MET A 403 -7.00 20.43 6.77
N THR A 404 -7.71 20.91 5.74
CA THR A 404 -8.45 22.16 5.84
C THR A 404 -9.71 21.97 6.70
N GLY A 405 -10.09 23.00 7.45
CA GLY A 405 -11.18 22.97 8.43
C GLY A 405 -12.49 22.26 8.00
N PRO A 406 -13.07 22.53 6.80
CA PRO A 406 -14.33 21.89 6.42
C PRO A 406 -14.19 20.38 6.22
N PHE A 407 -13.09 19.91 5.63
CA PHE A 407 -12.87 18.48 5.40
C PHE A 407 -12.46 17.74 6.67
N GLN A 408 -11.75 18.42 7.57
CA GLN A 408 -11.43 17.87 8.87
C GLN A 408 -12.68 17.65 9.73
N HIS A 409 -13.67 18.55 9.65
CA HIS A 409 -14.96 18.33 10.29
C HIS A 409 -15.65 17.08 9.74
N VAL A 410 -15.66 16.89 8.41
CA VAL A 410 -16.20 15.68 7.77
C VAL A 410 -15.44 14.42 8.21
N LEU A 411 -14.13 14.51 8.39
CA LEU A 411 -13.31 13.40 8.87
C LEU A 411 -13.68 13.00 10.30
N GLY A 412 -13.95 13.99 11.15
CA GLY A 412 -14.44 13.80 12.52
C GLY A 412 -15.83 13.17 12.60
N LEU A 413 -16.54 13.04 11.48
CA LEU A 413 -17.82 12.33 11.40
C LEU A 413 -17.65 10.84 11.08
N VAL A 414 -16.47 10.37 10.67
CA VAL A 414 -16.28 8.96 10.32
C VAL A 414 -16.31 8.10 11.60
N PRO A 415 -17.24 7.15 11.75
CA PRO A 415 -17.28 6.26 12.89
C PRO A 415 -16.11 5.28 12.87
N ARG A 416 -15.56 4.97 14.05
CA ARG A 416 -14.49 3.97 14.19
C ARG A 416 -14.91 2.57 13.69
N GLY A 417 -16.19 2.23 13.81
CA GLY A 417 -16.74 0.97 13.26
C GLY A 417 -16.61 0.86 11.74
N VAL A 418 -16.75 1.96 10.99
CA VAL A 418 -16.54 1.96 9.53
C VAL A 418 -15.07 1.72 9.19
N LEU A 419 -14.14 2.31 9.94
CA LEU A 419 -12.70 2.07 9.78
C LEU A 419 -12.31 0.61 10.05
N ALA A 420 -12.92 -0.02 11.06
CA ALA A 420 -12.73 -1.44 11.33
C ALA A 420 -13.19 -2.32 10.15
N GLY A 421 -14.37 -2.03 9.58
CA GLY A 421 -14.88 -2.73 8.40
C GLY A 421 -14.02 -2.53 7.16
N LEU A 422 -13.44 -1.34 6.99
CA LEU A 422 -12.48 -1.08 5.93
C LEU A 422 -11.22 -1.93 6.08
N PHE A 423 -10.65 -2.06 7.27
CA PHE A 423 -9.49 -2.93 7.49
C PHE A 423 -9.79 -4.39 7.12
N TRP A 424 -10.99 -4.88 7.45
CA TRP A 424 -11.39 -6.21 7.04
C TRP A 424 -11.52 -6.34 5.52
N TYR A 425 -12.09 -5.34 4.84
CA TYR A 425 -12.18 -5.33 3.38
C TYR A 425 -10.79 -5.30 2.70
N MET A 426 -9.88 -4.45 3.17
CA MET A 426 -8.53 -4.37 2.61
C MET A 426 -7.74 -5.65 2.91
N GLY A 427 -7.82 -6.17 4.13
CA GLY A 427 -7.21 -7.44 4.50
C GLY A 427 -7.72 -8.59 3.62
N SER A 428 -9.04 -8.74 3.47
CA SER A 428 -9.62 -9.81 2.66
C SER A 428 -9.29 -9.70 1.17
N ASP A 429 -9.25 -8.49 0.62
CA ASP A 429 -8.87 -8.28 -0.79
C ASP A 429 -7.39 -8.61 -1.04
N HIS A 430 -6.49 -8.17 -0.15
CA HIS A 430 -5.07 -8.52 -0.21
C HIS A 430 -4.81 -10.02 -0.02
N LEU A 431 -5.54 -10.67 0.89
CA LEU A 431 -5.50 -12.13 1.04
C LEU A 431 -5.93 -12.82 -0.27
N ARG A 432 -6.91 -12.28 -1.00
CA ARG A 432 -7.41 -12.88 -2.24
C ARG A 432 -6.44 -12.75 -3.41
N ILE A 433 -5.66 -11.67 -3.45
CA ILE A 433 -4.67 -11.38 -4.51
C ILE A 433 -3.32 -12.03 -4.21
N SER A 434 -3.05 -12.41 -2.95
CA SER A 434 -1.78 -13.04 -2.57
C SER A 434 -1.53 -14.36 -3.31
N ALA A 435 -0.32 -14.47 -3.88
CA ALA A 435 0.15 -15.69 -4.54
C ALA A 435 0.17 -16.92 -3.60
N VAL A 436 0.35 -16.72 -2.29
CA VAL A 436 0.27 -17.81 -1.30
C VAL A 436 -1.15 -18.39 -1.27
N THR A 437 -2.16 -17.52 -1.26
CA THR A 437 -3.57 -17.92 -1.28
C THR A 437 -3.95 -18.59 -2.59
N GLU A 438 -3.44 -18.12 -3.73
CA GLU A 438 -3.66 -18.75 -5.03
C GLU A 438 -3.10 -20.19 -5.04
N LYS A 439 -1.87 -20.40 -4.57
CA LYS A 439 -1.26 -21.73 -4.45
C LYS A 439 -2.03 -22.62 -3.46
N LEU A 440 -2.53 -22.06 -2.36
CA LEU A 440 -3.35 -22.77 -1.38
C LEU A 440 -4.71 -23.18 -1.99
N LEU A 441 -5.36 -22.26 -2.71
CA LEU A 441 -6.63 -22.52 -3.38
C LEU A 441 -6.45 -23.57 -4.48
N TYR A 442 -5.34 -23.55 -5.23
CA TYR A 442 -4.98 -24.58 -6.20
C TYR A 442 -4.86 -25.98 -5.57
N LEU A 443 -4.31 -26.06 -4.36
CA LEU A 443 -4.18 -27.34 -3.63
C LEU A 443 -5.54 -27.88 -3.17
N ILE A 444 -6.45 -26.98 -2.78
CA ILE A 444 -7.80 -27.32 -2.32
C ILE A 444 -8.75 -27.60 -3.51
N ARG A 445 -8.54 -26.97 -4.66
CA ARG A 445 -9.42 -27.07 -5.84
C ARG A 445 -9.34 -28.44 -6.50
N ASP A 446 -10.52 -28.95 -6.86
CA ASP A 446 -10.65 -30.19 -7.63
C ASP A 446 -9.84 -30.08 -8.94
N PRO A 447 -8.93 -31.05 -9.25
CA PRO A 447 -8.18 -31.06 -10.50
C PRO A 447 -9.04 -30.97 -11.78
N ALA A 448 -10.32 -31.35 -11.73
CA ALA A 448 -11.23 -31.23 -12.86
C ALA A 448 -11.64 -29.77 -13.16
N MET A 449 -11.63 -28.88 -12.16
CA MET A 449 -12.09 -27.49 -12.25
C MET A 449 -10.95 -26.47 -12.42
N VAL A 450 -9.70 -26.96 -12.55
CA VAL A 450 -8.49 -26.15 -12.77
C VAL A 450 -8.38 -25.83 -14.27
N PRO A 451 -8.30 -24.54 -14.66
CA PRO A 451 -8.09 -24.14 -16.05
C PRO A 451 -6.89 -24.82 -16.69
N ARG A 452 -7.00 -25.22 -17.97
CA ARG A 452 -5.89 -25.87 -18.69
C ARG A 452 -4.68 -24.96 -18.92
N SER A 453 -4.88 -23.64 -18.84
CA SER A 453 -3.84 -22.61 -18.98
C SER A 453 -3.03 -22.36 -17.70
N GLU A 454 -3.41 -22.94 -16.55
CA GLU A 454 -2.77 -22.61 -15.28
C GLU A 454 -1.32 -23.15 -15.19
N PRO A 455 -0.30 -22.29 -14.98
CA PRO A 455 1.11 -22.69 -15.06
C PRO A 455 1.51 -23.70 -13.98
N LEU A 456 0.81 -23.71 -12.83
CA LEU A 456 1.06 -24.61 -11.70
C LEU A 456 0.82 -26.09 -12.05
N ARG A 457 0.05 -26.40 -13.11
CA ARG A 457 -0.18 -27.77 -13.57
C ARG A 457 1.07 -28.45 -14.14
N LYS A 458 2.08 -27.67 -14.55
CA LYS A 458 3.36 -28.21 -15.03
C LYS A 458 4.18 -28.88 -13.91
N VAL A 459 3.84 -28.63 -12.64
CA VAL A 459 4.60 -29.07 -11.47
C VAL A 459 3.80 -30.12 -10.67
N ARG A 460 4.51 -31.06 -10.02
CA ARG A 460 3.89 -32.04 -9.13
C ARG A 460 3.23 -31.34 -7.94
N ARG A 461 1.96 -31.65 -7.67
CA ARG A 461 1.17 -31.11 -6.54
C ARG A 461 1.88 -31.24 -5.18
N SER A 462 2.61 -32.32 -4.94
CA SER A 462 3.37 -32.51 -3.69
C SER A 462 4.48 -31.48 -3.48
N ARG A 463 5.13 -31.00 -4.55
CA ARG A 463 6.16 -29.96 -4.45
C ARG A 463 5.54 -28.59 -4.22
N VAL A 464 4.38 -28.31 -4.83
CA VAL A 464 3.61 -27.10 -4.55
C VAL A 464 3.17 -27.08 -3.08
N ALA A 465 2.65 -28.19 -2.57
CA ALA A 465 2.27 -28.32 -1.16
C ALA A 465 3.46 -28.11 -0.21
N LEU A 466 4.62 -28.69 -0.50
CA LEU A 466 5.84 -28.49 0.30
C LEU A 466 6.28 -27.02 0.29
N PHE A 467 6.24 -26.37 -0.87
CA PHE A 467 6.62 -24.97 -1.01
C PHE A 467 5.70 -24.04 -0.21
N VAL A 468 4.38 -24.22 -0.33
CA VAL A 468 3.38 -23.47 0.45
C VAL A 468 3.53 -23.75 1.94
N ALA A 469 3.84 -25.00 2.34
CA ALA A 469 4.09 -25.31 3.74
C ALA A 469 5.28 -24.51 4.31
N ILE A 470 6.36 -24.33 3.53
CA ILE A 470 7.50 -23.51 3.94
C ILE A 470 7.11 -22.02 4.04
N GLU A 471 6.33 -21.49 3.08
CA GLU A 471 5.78 -20.12 3.14
C GLU A 471 4.95 -19.93 4.42
N LEU A 472 4.06 -20.88 4.74
CA LEU A 472 3.19 -20.84 5.92
C LEU A 472 3.96 -20.99 7.24
N VAL A 473 5.03 -21.78 7.28
CA VAL A 473 5.91 -21.85 8.45
C VAL A 473 6.64 -20.52 8.67
N GLY A 474 7.15 -19.90 7.60
CA GLY A 474 7.75 -18.57 7.67
C GLY A 474 6.76 -17.53 8.18
N PHE A 475 5.56 -17.47 7.61
CA PHE A 475 4.46 -16.64 8.08
C PHE A 475 4.13 -16.90 9.55
N GLY A 476 3.93 -18.15 9.95
CA GLY A 476 3.59 -18.53 11.32
C GLY A 476 4.65 -18.12 12.33
N ALA A 477 5.93 -18.29 11.99
CA ALA A 477 7.05 -17.82 12.82
C ALA A 477 7.05 -16.30 12.96
N THR A 478 6.87 -15.55 11.87
CA THR A 478 6.79 -14.08 11.92
C THR A 478 5.60 -13.60 12.74
N MET A 479 4.43 -14.22 12.59
CA MET A 479 3.25 -13.91 13.40
C MET A 479 3.50 -14.20 14.88
N ALA A 480 4.07 -15.35 15.22
CA ALA A 480 4.40 -15.68 16.60
C ALA A 480 5.33 -14.63 17.23
N VAL A 481 6.39 -14.23 16.52
CA VAL A 481 7.33 -13.18 16.95
C VAL A 481 6.59 -11.85 17.18
N THR A 482 5.67 -11.48 16.31
CA THR A 482 4.93 -10.21 16.45
C THR A 482 3.99 -10.19 17.64
N GLN A 483 3.40 -11.35 18.02
CA GLN A 483 2.56 -11.44 19.20
C GLN A 483 3.38 -11.54 20.51
N THR A 484 4.64 -12.00 20.45
CA THR A 484 5.49 -12.13 21.66
C THR A 484 5.95 -10.79 22.26
N ILE A 485 5.84 -9.67 21.54
CA ILE A 485 6.23 -8.35 22.06
C ILE A 485 5.12 -7.72 22.94
N GLY A 486 4.02 -8.42 23.23
CA GLY A 486 3.08 -8.03 24.28
C GLY A 486 3.48 -8.56 25.66
N PRO A 487 4.26 -7.81 26.42
CA PRO A 487 3.89 -7.56 27.82
C PRO A 487 3.76 -6.07 28.14
#